data_AF-A0A7W0H774-F1
#
_entry.id   AF-A0A7W0H774-F1
#
_cell.length_a   1.000
_cell.length_b   1.000
_cell.length_c   1.000
_cell.angle_alpha   90.00
_cell.angle_beta   90.00
_cell.angle_gamma   90.00
#
_symmetry.space_group_name_H-M   'P 1'
#
loop_
_entity.id
_entity.type
_entity.pdbx_description
1 polymer ?
#
loop_
_entity_poly.entity_id
_entity_poly.type
_entity_poly.pdbx_seq_one_letter_code
_entity_poly.pdbx_strand_id
1 'polypeptide(L)'
;AGPRRDAAIARLHALLLRAARFEVGRRRAGLPHLRGGSFDDLATQSADDALVAILAKLDDFRGESRFTTWAYKFALLEAAVRLRRLSWQNLEVPLEPASWDFFAGSGVSPHAGAETRELLGALRIAIEEQLTAHQRDVLVAVTLTGVPIDVLAERLGTTRGALYKTLHDARQKLRACLADQGLDTKGVAG
;
A
#
# COMPACT_ATOMS: atom_id res chain seq x y z
N ALA A 1 -7.86 -22.41 -30.11
CA ALA A 1 -9.00 -21.73 -29.47
C ALA A 1 -10.14 -21.67 -30.49
N GLY A 2 -11.41 -21.56 -30.04
CA GLY A 2 -12.57 -21.57 -30.94
C GLY A 2 -13.45 -20.34 -30.77
N PRO A 3 -14.28 -19.99 -31.77
CA PRO A 3 -15.01 -18.72 -31.85
C PRO A 3 -15.93 -18.45 -30.64
N ARG A 4 -16.48 -19.50 -30.02
CA ARG A 4 -17.27 -19.37 -28.78
C ARG A 4 -16.44 -18.92 -27.58
N ARG A 5 -15.21 -19.41 -27.45
CA ARG A 5 -14.28 -19.05 -26.36
C ARG A 5 -13.87 -17.59 -26.52
N ASP A 6 -13.53 -17.18 -27.73
CA ASP A 6 -13.08 -15.82 -28.02
C ASP A 6 -14.21 -14.81 -27.75
N ALA A 7 -15.45 -15.13 -28.15
CA ALA A 7 -16.63 -14.33 -27.82
C ALA A 7 -16.94 -14.29 -26.31
N ALA A 8 -16.62 -15.35 -25.54
CA ALA A 8 -16.77 -15.34 -24.09
C ALA A 8 -15.70 -14.46 -23.42
N ILE A 9 -14.45 -14.55 -23.88
CA ILE A 9 -13.33 -13.72 -23.41
C ILE A 9 -13.63 -12.24 -23.70
N ALA A 10 -14.09 -11.89 -24.90
CA ALA A 10 -14.44 -10.51 -25.24
C ALA A 10 -15.55 -9.94 -24.34
N ARG A 11 -16.58 -10.75 -24.03
CA ARG A 11 -17.66 -10.33 -23.11
C ARG A 11 -17.16 -10.15 -21.68
N LEU A 12 -16.27 -11.03 -21.22
CA LEU A 12 -15.64 -10.91 -19.91
C LEU A 12 -14.78 -9.64 -19.84
N HIS A 13 -13.94 -9.41 -20.83
CA HIS A 13 -13.12 -8.19 -20.94
C HIS A 13 -13.98 -6.92 -20.88
N ALA A 14 -15.05 -6.85 -21.65
CA ALA A 14 -15.97 -5.70 -21.64
C ALA A 14 -16.65 -5.48 -20.27
N LEU A 15 -16.82 -6.53 -19.46
CA LEU A 15 -17.29 -6.41 -18.07
C LEU A 15 -16.19 -5.88 -17.16
N LEU A 16 -14.97 -6.39 -17.28
CA LEU A 16 -13.81 -5.96 -16.50
C LEU A 16 -13.45 -4.50 -16.78
N LEU A 17 -13.50 -4.08 -18.05
CA LEU A 17 -13.25 -2.70 -18.46
C LEU A 17 -14.26 -1.72 -17.83
N ARG A 18 -15.54 -2.10 -17.78
CA ARG A 18 -16.57 -1.30 -17.08
C ARG A 18 -16.27 -1.19 -15.58
N ALA A 19 -15.84 -2.27 -14.95
CA ALA A 19 -15.46 -2.28 -13.54
C ALA A 19 -14.23 -1.40 -13.25
N ALA A 20 -13.20 -1.51 -14.09
CA ALA A 20 -11.99 -0.72 -13.98
C ALA A 20 -12.28 0.78 -14.16
N ARG A 21 -13.03 1.16 -15.20
CA ARG A 21 -13.46 2.56 -15.43
C ARG A 21 -14.23 3.12 -14.24
N PHE A 22 -15.12 2.32 -13.64
CA PHE A 22 -15.84 2.72 -12.43
C PHE A 22 -14.89 3.03 -11.27
N GLU A 23 -13.92 2.15 -10.99
CA GLU A 23 -12.97 2.35 -9.90
C GLU A 23 -12.03 3.53 -10.13
N VAL A 24 -11.58 3.71 -11.38
CA VAL A 24 -10.78 4.87 -11.79
C VAL A 24 -11.56 6.16 -11.61
N GLY A 25 -12.81 6.22 -12.08
CA GLY A 25 -13.68 7.37 -11.92
C GLY A 25 -13.92 7.71 -10.45
N ARG A 26 -14.16 6.70 -9.61
CA ARG A 26 -14.36 6.85 -8.15
C ARG A 26 -13.16 7.48 -7.45
N ARG A 27 -11.93 7.19 -7.90
CA ARG A 27 -10.68 7.65 -7.27
C ARG A 27 -10.03 8.85 -7.94
N ARG A 28 -10.54 9.28 -9.11
CA ARG A 28 -10.00 10.38 -9.91
C ARG A 28 -9.85 11.69 -9.13
N ALA A 29 -10.78 11.97 -8.21
CA ALA A 29 -10.77 13.19 -7.41
C ALA A 29 -9.48 13.34 -6.54
N GLY A 30 -8.82 12.23 -6.19
CA GLY A 30 -7.56 12.24 -5.45
C GLY A 30 -6.30 12.40 -6.30
N LEU A 31 -6.43 12.52 -7.63
CA LEU A 31 -5.29 12.48 -8.57
C LEU A 31 -5.34 13.63 -9.60
N PRO A 32 -5.27 14.91 -9.16
CA PRO A 32 -5.47 16.07 -10.03
C PRO A 32 -4.38 16.23 -11.11
N HIS A 33 -3.21 15.62 -10.91
CA HIS A 33 -2.05 15.69 -11.80
C HIS A 33 -2.12 14.72 -12.99
N LEU A 34 -3.08 13.78 -13.00
CA LEU A 34 -3.27 12.83 -14.10
C LEU A 34 -4.29 13.37 -15.12
N ARG A 35 -3.91 13.35 -16.42
CA ARG A 35 -4.78 13.81 -17.52
C ARG A 35 -5.73 12.70 -18.00
N GLY A 36 -6.85 13.12 -18.60
CA GLY A 36 -7.96 12.27 -19.04
C GLY A 36 -7.59 11.00 -19.83
N GLY A 37 -6.64 11.09 -20.77
CA GLY A 37 -6.18 9.94 -21.57
C GLY A 37 -5.51 8.83 -20.73
N SER A 38 -4.74 9.22 -19.71
CA SER A 38 -4.07 8.28 -18.81
C SER A 38 -5.06 7.43 -18.01
N PHE A 39 -6.27 7.93 -17.73
CA PHE A 39 -7.27 7.19 -16.97
C PHE A 39 -7.96 6.08 -17.76
N ASP A 40 -8.24 6.28 -19.06
CA ASP A 40 -8.86 5.25 -19.89
C ASP A 40 -7.84 4.16 -20.26
N ASP A 41 -6.60 4.55 -20.53
CA ASP A 41 -5.49 3.61 -20.73
C ASP A 41 -5.27 2.75 -19.48
N LEU A 42 -5.29 3.37 -18.29
CA LEU A 42 -5.17 2.66 -17.02
C LEU A 42 -6.32 1.68 -16.79
N ALA A 43 -7.55 2.07 -17.14
CA ALA A 43 -8.70 1.18 -17.03
C ALA A 43 -8.59 -0.02 -17.99
N THR A 44 -8.11 0.22 -19.21
CA THR A 44 -7.87 -0.82 -20.23
C THR A 44 -6.83 -1.83 -19.75
N GLN A 45 -5.65 -1.35 -19.34
CA GLN A 45 -4.60 -2.21 -18.82
C GLN A 45 -5.05 -3.00 -17.58
N SER A 46 -5.81 -2.38 -16.68
CA SER A 46 -6.32 -3.07 -15.49
C SER A 46 -7.31 -4.19 -15.85
N ALA A 47 -8.09 -4.01 -16.92
CA ALA A 47 -9.01 -5.03 -17.43
C ALA A 47 -8.27 -6.19 -18.09
N ASP A 48 -7.19 -5.90 -18.84
CA ASP A 48 -6.32 -6.91 -19.45
C ASP A 48 -5.64 -7.77 -18.38
N ASP A 49 -5.00 -7.15 -17.39
CA ASP A 49 -4.32 -7.85 -16.30
C ASP A 49 -5.31 -8.69 -15.47
N ALA A 50 -6.49 -8.14 -15.19
CA ALA A 50 -7.55 -8.87 -14.51
C ALA A 50 -8.04 -10.08 -15.32
N LEU A 51 -8.13 -9.98 -16.65
CA LEU A 51 -8.51 -11.08 -17.52
C LEU A 51 -7.46 -12.20 -17.46
N VAL A 52 -6.16 -11.87 -17.52
CA VAL A 52 -5.08 -12.85 -17.37
C VAL A 52 -5.15 -13.53 -16.00
N ALA A 53 -5.31 -12.76 -14.92
CA ALA A 53 -5.42 -13.29 -13.56
C ALA A 53 -6.63 -14.20 -13.36
N ILE A 54 -7.78 -13.87 -13.96
CA ILE A 54 -8.98 -14.70 -13.93
C ILE A 54 -8.78 -16.01 -14.69
N LEU A 55 -8.20 -15.96 -15.89
CA LEU A 55 -7.96 -17.17 -16.68
C LEU A 55 -6.99 -18.12 -15.98
N ALA A 56 -5.99 -17.59 -15.27
CA ALA A 56 -5.05 -18.36 -14.47
C ALA A 56 -5.68 -18.99 -13.21
N LYS A 57 -6.74 -18.38 -12.66
CA LYS A 57 -7.43 -18.82 -11.44
C LYS A 57 -8.83 -19.37 -11.71
N LEU A 58 -9.13 -19.71 -12.95
CA LEU A 58 -10.48 -20.10 -13.34
C LEU A 58 -10.91 -21.39 -12.62
N ASP A 59 -9.96 -22.32 -12.43
CA ASP A 59 -10.17 -23.59 -11.74
C ASP A 59 -10.36 -23.43 -10.22
N ASP A 60 -9.93 -22.28 -9.65
CA ASP A 60 -10.14 -21.95 -8.24
C ASP A 60 -11.57 -21.44 -7.95
N PHE A 61 -12.37 -21.17 -8.99
CA PHE A 61 -13.71 -20.64 -8.82
C PHE A 61 -14.68 -21.72 -8.33
N ARG A 62 -14.99 -21.67 -7.02
CA ARG A 62 -15.85 -22.64 -6.33
C ARG A 62 -17.35 -22.53 -6.60
N GLY A 63 -17.82 -21.51 -7.32
CA GLY A 63 -19.24 -21.34 -7.61
C GLY A 63 -20.12 -20.79 -6.48
N GLU A 64 -19.53 -20.39 -5.34
CA GLU A 64 -20.26 -19.87 -4.16
C GLU A 64 -20.90 -18.48 -4.39
N SER A 65 -20.62 -17.84 -5.53
CA SER A 65 -21.22 -16.57 -5.95
C SER A 65 -21.36 -16.56 -7.48
N ARG A 66 -22.04 -15.56 -8.06
CA ARG A 66 -22.04 -15.38 -9.52
C ARG A 66 -20.60 -15.17 -10.00
N PHE A 67 -20.20 -15.86 -11.07
CA PHE A 67 -18.86 -15.72 -11.67
C PHE A 67 -18.49 -14.25 -11.92
N THR A 68 -19.44 -13.45 -12.41
CA THR A 68 -19.24 -12.02 -12.67
C THR A 68 -18.92 -11.23 -11.40
N THR A 69 -19.50 -11.59 -10.25
CA THR A 69 -19.22 -10.95 -8.95
C THR A 69 -17.80 -11.27 -8.49
N TRP A 70 -17.36 -12.52 -8.67
CA TRP A 70 -15.98 -12.92 -8.39
C TRP A 70 -14.98 -12.23 -9.32
N ALA A 71 -15.24 -12.24 -10.63
CA ALA A 71 -14.42 -11.58 -11.65
C ALA A 71 -14.30 -10.06 -11.45
N TYR A 72 -15.39 -9.39 -11.04
CA TYR A 72 -15.40 -7.95 -10.80
C TYR A 72 -14.35 -7.50 -9.77
N LYS A 73 -14.07 -8.35 -8.76
CA LYS A 73 -13.06 -8.06 -7.73
C LYS A 73 -11.65 -7.92 -8.30
N PHE A 74 -11.32 -8.65 -9.36
CA PHE A 74 -10.01 -8.57 -10.01
C PHE A 74 -9.81 -7.21 -10.66
N ALA A 75 -10.75 -6.77 -11.50
CA ALA A 75 -10.66 -5.47 -12.15
C ALA A 75 -10.63 -4.30 -11.16
N LEU A 76 -11.40 -4.38 -10.07
CA LEU A 76 -11.34 -3.39 -8.99
C LEU A 76 -9.98 -3.36 -8.30
N LEU A 77 -9.41 -4.54 -7.99
CA LEU A 77 -8.13 -4.66 -7.33
C LEU A 77 -6.99 -4.14 -8.22
N GLU A 78 -6.95 -4.55 -9.49
CA GLU A 78 -5.93 -4.11 -10.45
C GLU A 78 -5.96 -2.59 -10.65
N ALA A 79 -7.15 -2.02 -10.89
CA ALA A 79 -7.30 -0.58 -11.04
C ALA A 79 -6.88 0.18 -9.77
N ALA A 80 -7.29 -0.29 -8.59
CA ALA A 80 -6.95 0.34 -7.32
C ALA A 80 -5.44 0.27 -7.00
N VAL A 81 -4.79 -0.85 -7.33
CA VAL A 81 -3.33 -1.02 -7.18
C VAL A 81 -2.60 -0.09 -8.15
N ARG A 82 -2.98 -0.07 -9.43
CA ARG A 82 -2.32 0.78 -10.44
C ARG A 82 -2.45 2.27 -10.12
N LEU A 83 -3.64 2.72 -9.69
CA LEU A 83 -3.86 4.12 -9.28
C LEU A 83 -3.02 4.51 -8.06
N ARG A 84 -2.90 3.63 -7.06
CA ARG A 84 -2.01 3.87 -5.92
C ARG A 84 -0.55 3.94 -6.36
N ARG A 85 -0.10 3.06 -7.25
CA ARG A 85 1.28 3.12 -7.74
C ARG A 85 1.56 4.45 -8.45
N LEU A 86 0.64 4.87 -9.31
CA LEU A 86 0.78 6.09 -10.08
C LEU A 86 0.71 7.36 -9.22
N SER A 87 -0.12 7.38 -8.18
CA SER A 87 -0.15 8.48 -7.21
C SER A 87 1.19 8.65 -6.51
N TRP A 88 1.90 7.55 -6.27
CA TRP A 88 3.21 7.55 -5.61
C TRP A 88 4.40 7.65 -6.55
N GLN A 89 4.25 7.34 -7.84
CA GLN A 89 5.31 7.55 -8.84
C GLN A 89 5.46 9.03 -9.21
N ASN A 90 4.36 9.79 -9.27
CA ASN A 90 4.39 11.23 -9.59
C ASN A 90 4.74 12.11 -8.38
N LEU A 91 4.58 11.61 -7.16
CA LEU A 91 5.24 12.20 -6.01
C LEU A 91 6.64 11.60 -5.93
N GLU A 92 7.64 12.34 -6.44
CA GLU A 92 9.03 12.14 -6.03
C GLU A 92 9.09 12.45 -4.53
N VAL A 93 8.74 11.48 -3.68
CA VAL A 93 9.09 11.52 -2.27
C VAL A 93 10.44 10.84 -2.16
N PRO A 94 11.51 11.60 -1.86
CA PRO A 94 12.79 11.01 -1.54
C PRO A 94 12.58 10.03 -0.39
N LEU A 95 13.01 8.78 -0.57
CA LEU A 95 13.19 7.84 0.54
C LEU A 95 14.44 8.21 1.38
N GLU A 96 14.97 9.42 1.18
CA GLU A 96 16.19 9.86 1.84
C GLU A 96 16.04 9.95 3.37
N PRO A 97 17.16 9.75 4.10
CA PRO A 97 17.21 9.79 5.56
C PRO A 97 16.75 11.13 6.16
N ALA A 98 16.65 12.20 5.35
CA ALA A 98 16.14 13.52 5.75
C ALA A 98 14.70 13.49 6.33
N SER A 99 13.92 12.44 6.04
CA SER A 99 12.60 12.22 6.65
C SER A 99 12.67 11.96 8.16
N TRP A 100 13.77 11.40 8.67
CA TRP A 100 14.00 11.22 10.10
C TRP A 100 14.46 12.50 10.80
N ASP A 101 15.30 13.30 10.15
CA ASP A 101 15.73 14.61 10.67
C ASP A 101 14.54 15.55 10.88
N PHE A 102 13.51 15.45 10.02
CA PHE A 102 12.25 16.15 10.21
C PHE A 102 11.54 15.72 11.52
N PHE A 103 11.57 14.44 11.87
CA PHE A 103 11.04 13.94 13.15
C PHE A 103 11.90 14.37 14.34
N ALA A 104 13.23 14.50 14.16
CA ALA A 104 14.17 15.02 15.16
C ALA A 104 13.90 16.49 15.52
N GLY A 105 13.52 17.32 14.55
CA GLY A 105 13.26 18.75 14.75
C GLY A 105 11.83 19.13 15.16
N SER A 106 10.80 18.35 14.81
CA SER A 106 9.38 18.78 14.91
C SER A 106 8.55 18.10 16.01
N GLY A 107 9.10 17.10 16.71
CA GLY A 107 8.30 16.16 17.52
C GLY A 107 7.87 16.62 18.92
N VAL A 108 8.17 17.84 19.34
CA VAL A 108 7.75 18.33 20.66
C VAL A 108 6.91 19.59 20.48
N SER A 109 5.62 19.40 20.19
CA SER A 109 4.67 20.50 20.40
C SER A 109 4.77 20.94 21.86
N PRO A 110 4.90 22.25 22.15
CA PRO A 110 4.91 22.74 23.53
C PRO A 110 3.64 22.37 24.32
N HIS A 111 2.57 22.00 23.62
CA HIS A 111 1.29 21.56 24.20
C HIS A 111 1.23 20.07 24.54
N ALA A 112 2.26 19.27 24.23
CA ALA A 112 2.30 17.86 24.59
C ALA A 112 2.60 17.70 26.09
N GLY A 113 1.77 16.92 26.79
CA GLY A 113 1.99 16.55 28.20
C GLY A 113 3.35 15.86 28.42
N ALA A 114 3.85 15.91 29.65
CA ALA A 114 5.18 15.37 29.99
C ALA A 114 5.33 13.88 29.61
N GLU A 115 4.31 13.06 29.89
CA GLU A 115 4.27 11.63 29.55
C GLU A 115 4.35 11.37 28.03
N THR A 116 3.64 12.16 27.23
CA THR A 116 3.70 12.06 25.76
C THR A 116 5.08 12.42 25.22
N ARG A 117 5.74 13.43 25.80
CA ARG A 117 7.10 13.83 25.41
C ARG A 117 8.13 12.76 25.80
N GLU A 118 7.98 12.16 26.98
CA GLU A 118 8.84 11.06 27.44
C GLU A 118 8.70 9.83 26.53
N LEU A 119 7.47 9.41 26.21
CA LEU A 119 7.21 8.29 25.30
C LEU A 119 7.77 8.55 23.88
N LEU A 120 7.56 9.75 23.33
CA LEU A 120 8.09 10.10 22.01
C LEU A 120 9.62 10.16 21.99
N GLY A 121 10.24 10.63 23.08
CA GLY A 121 11.69 10.62 23.27
C GLY A 121 12.25 9.20 23.31
N ALA A 122 11.66 8.32 24.13
CA ALA A 122 12.04 6.92 24.22
C ALA A 122 11.88 6.17 22.89
N LEU A 123 10.77 6.41 22.17
CA LEU A 123 10.52 5.81 20.86
C LEU A 123 11.57 6.23 19.83
N ARG A 124 11.99 7.51 19.86
CA ARG A 124 13.05 8.02 18.98
C ARG A 124 14.38 7.30 19.22
N ILE A 125 14.80 7.23 20.48
CA ILE A 125 16.04 6.54 20.86
C ILE A 125 15.96 5.07 20.46
N ALA A 126 14.84 4.39 20.73
CA ALA A 126 14.64 3.00 20.35
C ALA A 126 14.74 2.78 18.82
N ILE A 127 14.23 3.70 18.00
CA ILE A 127 14.34 3.64 16.53
C ILE A 127 15.79 3.85 16.07
N GLU A 128 16.54 4.73 16.73
CA GLU A 128 17.94 5.01 16.40
C GLU A 128 18.86 3.85 16.78
N GLU A 129 18.67 3.28 17.96
CA GLU A 129 19.59 2.28 18.52
C GLU A 129 19.22 0.83 18.17
N GLN A 130 17.93 0.50 18.06
CA GLN A 130 17.48 -0.91 17.93
C GLN A 130 17.23 -1.33 16.48
N LEU A 131 16.92 -0.38 15.60
CA LEU A 131 16.59 -0.67 14.20
C LEU A 131 17.81 -0.51 13.29
N THR A 132 17.95 -1.44 12.35
CA THR A 132 18.88 -1.26 11.23
C THR A 132 18.42 -0.12 10.33
N ALA A 133 19.33 0.45 9.53
CA ALA A 133 18.99 1.48 8.53
C ALA A 133 17.81 1.04 7.65
N HIS A 134 17.88 -0.19 7.10
CA HIS A 134 16.79 -0.74 6.29
C HIS A 134 15.45 -0.87 7.04
N GLN A 135 15.48 -1.29 8.32
CA GLN A 135 14.26 -1.36 9.14
C GLN A 135 13.65 0.02 9.38
N ARG A 136 14.49 1.03 9.62
CA ARG A 136 14.08 2.42 9.82
C ARG A 136 13.46 2.99 8.55
N ASP A 137 14.11 2.83 7.41
CA ASP A 137 13.64 3.33 6.12
C ASP A 137 12.28 2.73 5.76
N VAL A 138 12.13 1.40 5.92
CA VAL A 138 10.86 0.71 5.66
C VAL A 138 9.76 1.16 6.63
N LEU A 139 10.09 1.33 7.92
CA LEU A 139 9.12 1.80 8.91
C LEU A 139 8.65 3.22 8.56
N VAL A 140 9.57 4.16 8.36
CA VAL A 140 9.28 5.56 8.03
C VAL A 140 8.46 5.68 6.76
N ALA A 141 8.89 5.01 5.68
CA ALA A 141 8.20 5.05 4.40
C ALA A 141 6.73 4.58 4.53
N VAL A 142 6.46 3.56 5.33
CA VAL A 142 5.11 2.99 5.46
C VAL A 142 4.25 3.77 6.45
N THR A 143 4.78 4.14 7.62
CA THR A 143 3.97 4.69 8.71
C THR A 143 3.87 6.21 8.69
N LEU A 144 4.95 6.90 8.33
CA LEU A 144 5.00 8.37 8.35
C LEU A 144 4.68 8.95 6.98
N THR A 145 5.34 8.42 5.95
CA THR A 145 5.11 8.88 4.58
C THR A 145 3.81 8.29 4.03
N GLY A 146 3.46 7.06 4.39
CA GLY A 146 2.24 6.40 3.90
C GLY A 146 2.43 5.70 2.53
N VAL A 147 3.67 5.40 2.14
CA VAL A 147 4.01 4.68 0.91
C VAL A 147 3.38 3.29 0.95
N PRO A 148 2.56 2.92 -0.05
CA PRO A 148 1.98 1.59 -0.15
C PRO A 148 3.07 0.53 -0.23
N ILE A 149 2.87 -0.58 0.50
CA ILE A 149 3.83 -1.70 0.58
C ILE A 149 4.22 -2.24 -0.80
N ASP A 150 3.26 -2.27 -1.74
CA ASP A 150 3.52 -2.78 -3.09
C ASP A 150 4.34 -1.82 -3.95
N VAL A 151 4.28 -0.51 -3.69
CA VAL A 151 5.15 0.51 -4.29
C VAL A 151 6.55 0.42 -3.70
N LEU A 152 6.63 0.32 -2.38
CA LEU A 152 7.91 0.20 -1.67
C LEU A 152 8.64 -1.09 -2.06
N ALA A 153 7.92 -2.19 -2.23
CA ALA A 153 8.48 -3.47 -2.68
C ALA A 153 9.15 -3.35 -4.05
N GLU A 154 8.47 -2.69 -4.99
CA GLU A 154 9.00 -2.45 -6.34
C GLU A 154 10.23 -1.54 -6.31
N ARG A 155 10.18 -0.43 -5.57
CA ARG A 155 11.31 0.51 -5.44
C ARG A 155 12.55 -0.12 -4.83
N LEU A 156 12.39 -1.00 -3.83
CA LEU A 156 13.48 -1.65 -3.13
C LEU A 156 13.90 -2.99 -3.76
N GLY A 157 13.30 -3.39 -4.89
CA GLY A 157 13.61 -4.67 -5.55
C GLY A 157 13.33 -5.89 -4.66
N THR A 158 12.28 -5.83 -3.83
CA THR A 158 11.95 -6.86 -2.84
C THR A 158 10.48 -7.31 -2.94
N THR A 159 10.03 -8.17 -2.02
CA THR A 159 8.65 -8.66 -1.97
C THR A 159 7.86 -8.01 -0.84
N ARG A 160 6.52 -7.98 -0.98
CA ARG A 160 5.62 -7.53 0.09
C ARG A 160 5.83 -8.34 1.38
N GLY A 161 6.04 -9.65 1.25
CA GLY A 161 6.28 -10.55 2.38
C GLY A 161 7.54 -10.19 3.16
N ALA A 162 8.63 -9.88 2.46
CA ALA A 162 9.86 -9.40 3.08
C ALA A 162 9.62 -8.07 3.83
N LEU A 163 8.91 -7.11 3.22
CA LEU A 163 8.58 -5.84 3.89
C LEU A 163 7.70 -6.02 5.12
N TYR A 164 6.69 -6.89 5.07
CA TYR A 164 5.85 -7.20 6.23
C TYR A 164 6.66 -7.81 7.37
N LYS A 165 7.60 -8.70 7.06
CA LYS A 165 8.54 -9.26 8.04
C LYS A 165 9.41 -8.17 8.63
N THR A 166 10.02 -7.31 7.81
CA THR A 166 10.84 -6.17 8.28
C THR A 166 10.06 -5.27 9.24
N LEU A 167 8.82 -4.91 8.91
CA LEU A 167 7.94 -4.10 9.77
C LEU A 167 7.54 -4.82 11.07
N HIS A 168 7.31 -6.13 11.00
CA HIS A 168 7.00 -6.93 12.16
C HIS A 168 8.17 -6.94 13.14
N ASP A 169 9.36 -7.30 12.64
CA ASP A 169 10.60 -7.37 13.42
C ASP A 169 10.94 -6.01 14.03
N ALA A 170 10.78 -4.92 13.26
CA ALA A 170 10.99 -3.56 13.76
C ALA A 170 10.04 -3.22 14.92
N ARG A 171 8.73 -3.45 14.76
CA ARG A 171 7.75 -3.19 15.83
C ARG A 171 7.98 -4.04 17.07
N GLN A 172 8.42 -5.29 16.92
CA GLN A 172 8.73 -6.16 18.05
C GLN A 172 9.91 -5.62 18.86
N LYS A 173 10.99 -5.19 18.19
CA LYS A 173 12.15 -4.56 18.84
C LYS A 173 11.78 -3.29 19.60
N LEU A 174 10.99 -2.41 18.98
CA LEU A 174 10.55 -1.16 19.61
C LEU A 174 9.68 -1.43 20.83
N ARG A 175 8.74 -2.38 20.74
CA ARG A 175 7.90 -2.75 21.89
C ARG A 175 8.72 -3.32 23.05
N ALA A 176 9.70 -4.18 22.76
CA ALA A 176 10.58 -4.73 23.80
C ALA A 176 11.37 -3.61 24.50
N CYS A 177 11.99 -2.72 23.73
CA CYS A 177 12.76 -1.60 24.28
C CYS A 177 11.90 -0.64 25.13
N LEU A 178 10.69 -0.32 24.69
CA LEU A 178 9.77 0.52 25.46
C LEU A 178 9.25 -0.18 26.72
N ALA A 179 8.97 -1.49 26.65
CA ALA A 179 8.56 -2.27 27.81
C ALA A 179 9.66 -2.34 28.89
N ASP A 180 10.93 -2.50 28.47
CA ASP A 180 12.08 -2.49 29.39
C ASP A 180 12.25 -1.13 30.10
N GLN A 181 11.78 -0.04 29.49
CA GLN A 181 11.76 1.30 30.07
C GLN A 181 10.47 1.59 30.87
N GLY A 182 9.57 0.63 31.03
CA GLY A 182 8.30 0.81 31.73
C GLY A 182 7.24 1.60 30.94
N LEU A 183 7.48 1.86 29.66
CA LEU A 183 6.62 2.62 28.77
C LEU A 183 5.76 1.67 27.91
N ASP A 184 4.83 0.93 28.52
CA ASP A 184 3.96 -0.01 27.78
C ASP A 184 2.87 0.73 26.99
N THR A 185 2.76 0.42 25.70
CA THR A 185 1.77 1.00 24.76
C THR A 185 0.32 0.54 24.96
N LYS A 186 0.02 -0.25 26.00
CA LYS A 186 -1.33 -0.79 26.28
C LYS A 186 -2.37 0.26 26.70
N GLY A 187 -2.07 1.56 26.65
CA GLY A 187 -2.94 2.64 27.12
C GLY A 187 -3.61 3.55 26.07
N VAL A 188 -3.51 3.29 24.76
CA VAL A 188 -4.13 4.16 23.73
C VAL A 188 -4.98 3.36 22.75
N ALA A 189 -6.08 2.81 23.24
CA ALA A 189 -7.20 2.34 22.43
C ALA A 189 -8.49 2.46 23.25
N GLY A 190 -9.07 3.66 23.22
CA GLY A 190 -10.46 3.94 23.56
C GLY A 190 -11.09 4.66 22.37
#